data_AF-A0A0C2VYV3-F1
#
_entry.id   AF-A0A0C2VYV3-F1
#
_cell.length_a   1.000
_cell.length_b   1.000
_cell.length_c   1.000
_cell.angle_alpha   90.00
_cell.angle_beta   90.00
_cell.angle_gamma   90.00
#
_symmetry.space_group_name_H-M   'P 1'
#
loop_
_entity.id
_entity.type
_entity.pdbx_description
1 polymer ?
#
loop_
_entity_poly.entity_id
_entity_poly.type
_entity_poly.pdbx_seq_one_letter_code
_entity_poly.pdbx_strand_id
1 'polypeptide(L)'
;MLKRKLAGTKYGEEDYIVDMVTAFEGKTKRLFDGEATNYTVDFGSTRDNDRTSGVIRGRLSLTATEVGSTFEDVIKRVMDSCLNLLRGQEVKYILLVGGFGESAYLRRKMTQLFGRHGVIVITVEEQTKKAAAEGAIIWYIKQSVVARIARVTLGKHEWPVYNPKDPEHRKRKWSKLTDIDGVLRIPSKFRVLIRKGTRIESDFAVQDQAYRTSRTLQDLLTDFKSTIGVYDGDEVPQWITDTKGKRLSQMRHLCNLKADMSGLRGTLQPSTGPVGPYYATSFTVCIRLGGTKLQARLQWEQDGILCEGPITILPGALASEASLRPASEHVLRARSRGWRTASAALLPNLDLPSRTPRHAVAFDIGTTNSAVSYTYLYPDDYARAKVIPTLLAYRNGQCKAVGAEAVEYMEDSFYDVAKWFKLHLHPPSMKRSNQLPPYASICGASSFDIPPLPPLVTVQQVYTDFMRYLMENVERAFEQSIPNGAAIWSRLRDAMIVILTTPNGWDFTQQAILRNAAIKAGLVSEERAYDLLEFVTEGEASVHYVLAYSLSKTWLAPNTLFAVIDAGGSTVDSTLYD
;
A
#
# COMPACT_ATOMS: atom_id res chain seq x y z
N MET A 1 17.91 8.60 -27.38
CA MET A 1 18.13 7.74 -28.56
C MET A 1 17.81 8.51 -29.84
N LEU A 2 16.58 9.01 -30.01
CA LEU A 2 16.14 9.77 -31.21
C LEU A 2 17.07 10.93 -31.60
N LYS A 3 17.43 11.81 -30.66
CA LYS A 3 18.40 12.91 -30.91
C LYS A 3 19.73 12.44 -31.49
N ARG A 4 20.23 11.26 -31.09
CA ARG A 4 21.47 10.68 -31.66
C ARG A 4 21.26 10.15 -33.07
N LYS A 5 20.12 9.48 -33.33
CA LYS A 5 19.79 8.91 -34.65
C LYS A 5 19.57 10.01 -35.70
N LEU A 6 18.97 11.12 -35.28
CA LEU A 6 18.55 12.22 -36.16
C LEU A 6 19.49 13.44 -36.08
N ALA A 7 20.66 13.28 -35.46
CA ALA A 7 21.64 14.33 -35.31
C ALA A 7 22.05 14.89 -36.68
N GLY A 8 22.03 16.22 -36.82
CA GLY A 8 22.37 16.90 -38.08
C GLY A 8 21.27 16.89 -39.14
N THR A 9 20.08 16.38 -38.82
CA THR A 9 18.89 16.43 -39.70
C THR A 9 17.88 17.43 -39.16
N LYS A 10 16.98 17.94 -40.02
CA LYS A 10 15.85 18.79 -39.56
C LYS A 10 14.94 18.09 -38.55
N TYR A 11 14.88 16.75 -38.60
CA TYR A 11 14.08 15.94 -37.67
C TYR A 11 14.75 15.75 -36.30
N GLY A 12 15.99 16.21 -36.14
CA GLY A 12 16.69 16.28 -34.86
C GLY A 12 16.35 17.51 -34.03
N GLU A 13 15.59 18.46 -34.58
CA GLU A 13 15.09 19.65 -33.87
C GLU A 13 14.10 19.26 -32.75
N GLU A 14 14.01 20.10 -31.72
CA GLU A 14 13.31 19.76 -30.48
C GLU A 14 11.83 19.42 -30.71
N ASP A 15 11.13 20.20 -31.54
CA ASP A 15 9.70 20.01 -31.81
C ASP A 15 9.41 18.63 -32.42
N TYR A 16 10.17 18.24 -33.45
CA TYR A 16 10.04 16.91 -34.06
C TYR A 16 10.37 15.79 -33.08
N ILE A 17 11.38 16.00 -32.22
CA ILE A 17 11.73 15.02 -31.20
C ILE A 17 10.59 14.86 -30.19
N VAL A 18 9.95 15.95 -29.77
CA VAL A 18 8.79 15.91 -28.86
C VAL A 18 7.62 15.15 -29.49
N ASP A 19 7.30 15.41 -30.75
CA ASP A 19 6.26 14.69 -31.49
C ASP A 19 6.57 13.19 -31.60
N MET A 20 7.82 12.86 -31.95
CA MET A 20 8.27 11.47 -32.04
C MET A 20 8.25 10.76 -30.70
N VAL A 21 8.65 11.42 -29.61
CA VAL A 21 8.57 10.85 -28.25
C VAL A 21 7.12 10.58 -27.91
N THR A 22 6.21 11.53 -28.16
CA THR A 22 4.78 11.38 -27.91
C THR A 22 4.20 10.19 -28.67
N ALA A 23 4.50 10.09 -29.98
CA ALA A 23 4.07 8.96 -30.80
C ALA A 23 4.68 7.62 -30.35
N PHE A 24 5.96 7.62 -29.96
CA PHE A 24 6.66 6.45 -29.45
C PHE A 24 6.01 5.96 -28.15
N GLU A 25 5.74 6.84 -27.19
CA GLU A 25 5.12 6.48 -25.91
C GLU A 25 3.66 6.02 -26.06
N GLY A 26 2.94 6.62 -27.02
CA GLY A 26 1.54 6.29 -27.30
C GLY A 26 1.35 4.89 -27.92
N LYS A 27 2.29 4.45 -28.77
CA LYS A 27 2.12 3.23 -29.58
C LYS A 27 3.35 2.32 -29.57
N THR A 28 4.48 2.78 -30.10
CA THR A 28 5.66 1.94 -30.38
C THR A 28 6.21 1.27 -29.12
N LYS A 29 6.36 2.03 -28.02
CA LYS A 29 6.78 1.54 -26.70
C LYS A 29 5.88 0.43 -26.16
N ARG A 30 4.56 0.53 -26.41
CA ARG A 30 3.56 -0.40 -25.87
C ARG A 30 3.48 -1.71 -26.65
N LEU A 31 3.73 -1.66 -27.95
CA LEU A 31 3.68 -2.80 -28.86
C LEU A 31 5.04 -3.52 -29.01
N PHE A 32 6.10 -2.99 -28.41
CA PHE A 32 7.43 -3.57 -28.54
C PHE A 32 7.51 -4.94 -27.83
N ASP A 33 7.79 -5.98 -28.63
CA ASP A 33 7.95 -7.37 -28.17
C ASP A 33 9.37 -7.92 -28.42
N GLY A 34 10.18 -7.20 -29.20
CA GLY A 34 11.53 -7.56 -29.59
C GLY A 34 11.65 -8.54 -30.76
N GLU A 35 10.55 -8.90 -31.43
CA GLU A 35 10.54 -9.90 -32.52
C GLU A 35 10.56 -9.29 -33.91
N ALA A 36 9.82 -8.20 -34.13
CA ALA A 36 9.85 -7.52 -35.41
C ALA A 36 11.24 -6.92 -35.67
N THR A 37 11.71 -6.97 -36.92
CA THR A 37 13.00 -6.40 -37.32
C THR A 37 13.01 -4.87 -37.18
N ASN A 38 11.89 -4.23 -37.50
CA ASN A 38 11.70 -2.79 -37.44
C ASN A 38 10.34 -2.42 -36.84
N TYR A 39 10.31 -1.26 -36.20
CA TYR A 39 9.15 -0.63 -35.60
C TYR A 39 9.02 0.80 -36.12
N THR A 40 7.79 1.28 -36.26
CA THR A 40 7.52 2.62 -36.80
C THR A 40 7.03 3.57 -35.74
N VAL A 41 7.49 4.82 -35.83
CA VAL A 41 6.98 5.97 -35.07
C VAL A 41 6.33 6.93 -36.06
N ASP A 42 5.02 7.10 -35.95
CA ASP A 42 4.21 7.97 -36.81
C ASP A 42 4.19 9.39 -36.20
N PHE A 43 4.98 10.34 -36.73
CA PHE A 43 5.16 11.68 -36.11
C PHE A 43 4.80 12.85 -37.04
N GLY A 44 4.90 12.67 -38.35
CA GLY A 44 4.84 13.77 -39.32
C GLY A 44 3.84 13.56 -40.45
N SER A 45 3.93 14.40 -41.46
CA SER A 45 3.06 14.37 -42.62
C SER A 45 3.62 13.50 -43.75
N THR A 46 2.82 13.24 -44.79
CA THR A 46 3.29 12.53 -45.99
C THR A 46 4.40 13.26 -46.75
N ARG A 47 4.58 14.57 -46.49
CA ARG A 47 5.65 15.40 -47.09
C ARG A 47 7.00 15.17 -46.42
N ASP A 48 7.01 14.61 -45.21
CA ASP A 48 8.23 14.39 -44.44
C ASP A 48 8.98 13.15 -44.91
N ASN A 49 10.12 13.36 -45.57
CA ASN A 49 10.94 12.31 -46.15
C ASN A 49 12.43 12.62 -46.00
N ASP A 50 13.14 11.70 -45.36
CA ASP A 50 14.59 11.61 -45.31
C ASP A 50 14.95 10.12 -45.21
N ARG A 51 15.17 9.50 -46.37
CA ARG A 51 15.43 8.06 -46.47
C ARG A 51 16.74 7.66 -45.77
N THR A 52 17.74 8.55 -45.79
CA THR A 52 19.03 8.32 -45.14
C THR A 52 18.89 8.17 -43.62
N SER A 53 17.96 8.91 -43.03
CA SER A 53 17.67 8.86 -41.59
C SER A 53 16.53 7.89 -41.23
N GLY A 54 15.98 7.18 -42.21
CA GLY A 54 14.88 6.23 -42.02
C GLY A 54 13.50 6.88 -41.86
N VAL A 55 13.34 8.14 -42.27
CA VAL A 55 12.07 8.87 -42.28
C VAL A 55 11.41 8.77 -43.64
N ILE A 56 10.21 8.19 -43.71
CA ILE A 56 9.44 8.04 -44.95
C ILE A 56 7.98 8.40 -44.68
N ARG A 57 7.46 9.40 -45.39
CA ARG A 57 6.08 9.89 -45.28
C ARG A 57 5.65 10.15 -43.82
N GLY A 58 6.52 10.82 -43.06
CA GLY A 58 6.24 11.18 -41.66
C GLY A 58 6.37 10.01 -40.68
N ARG A 59 6.97 8.90 -41.10
CA ARG A 59 7.20 7.72 -40.27
C ARG A 59 8.68 7.47 -40.10
N LEU A 60 9.15 7.40 -38.86
CA LEU A 60 10.51 7.00 -38.54
C LEU A 60 10.57 5.48 -38.34
N SER A 61 11.45 4.81 -39.08
CA SER A 61 11.77 3.39 -38.86
C SER A 61 12.88 3.24 -37.83
N LEU A 62 12.62 2.46 -36.78
CA LEU A 62 13.54 2.11 -35.72
C LEU A 62 13.78 0.59 -35.74
N THR A 63 15.03 0.18 -35.64
CA THR A 63 15.39 -1.24 -35.52
C THR A 63 15.00 -1.80 -34.14
N ALA A 64 14.85 -3.12 -34.03
CA ALA A 64 14.63 -3.78 -32.75
C ALA A 64 15.69 -3.43 -31.70
N THR A 65 16.96 -3.32 -32.12
CA THR A 65 18.08 -2.94 -31.25
C THR A 65 17.95 -1.50 -30.74
N GLU A 66 17.55 -0.56 -31.61
CA GLU A 66 17.34 0.84 -31.22
C GLU A 66 16.21 0.97 -30.21
N VAL A 67 15.07 0.31 -30.46
CA VAL A 67 13.94 0.33 -29.51
C VAL A 67 14.31 -0.41 -28.22
N GLY A 68 14.91 -1.60 -28.31
CA GLY A 68 15.34 -2.40 -27.17
C GLY A 68 16.32 -1.68 -26.25
N SER A 69 17.22 -0.85 -26.81
CA SER A 69 18.15 -0.03 -26.02
C SER A 69 17.46 0.94 -25.05
N THR A 70 16.19 1.29 -25.29
CA THR A 70 15.40 2.16 -24.40
C THR A 70 14.83 1.42 -23.19
N PHE A 71 14.75 0.08 -23.24
CA PHE A 71 14.24 -0.77 -22.16
C PHE A 71 15.36 -1.44 -21.34
N GLU A 72 16.55 -1.60 -21.91
CA GLU A 72 17.60 -2.47 -21.36
C GLU A 72 17.99 -2.12 -19.92
N ASP A 73 18.22 -0.84 -19.60
CA ASP A 73 18.58 -0.42 -18.23
C ASP A 73 17.46 -0.71 -17.23
N VAL A 74 16.21 -0.40 -17.58
CA VAL A 74 15.05 -0.61 -16.71
C VAL A 74 14.82 -2.11 -16.50
N ILE A 75 14.82 -2.91 -17.57
CA ILE A 75 14.64 -4.36 -17.48
C ILE A 75 15.76 -4.99 -16.66
N LYS A 76 17.02 -4.57 -16.87
CA LYS A 76 18.15 -5.05 -16.08
C LYS A 76 17.95 -4.78 -14.59
N ARG A 77 17.58 -3.55 -14.22
CA ARG A 77 17.32 -3.19 -12.81
C ARG A 77 16.18 -4.02 -12.21
N VAL A 78 15.11 -4.27 -12.97
CA VAL A 78 14.00 -5.14 -12.52
C VAL A 78 14.49 -6.57 -12.28
N MET A 79 15.22 -7.15 -13.25
CA MET A 79 15.77 -8.50 -13.13
C MET A 79 16.75 -8.62 -11.96
N ASP A 80 17.66 -7.65 -11.79
CA ASP A 80 18.62 -7.61 -10.68
C ASP A 80 17.91 -7.50 -9.33
N SER A 81 16.86 -6.68 -9.23
CA SER A 81 16.01 -6.58 -8.02
C SER A 81 15.35 -7.92 -7.70
N CYS A 82 14.80 -8.59 -8.71
CA CYS A 82 14.18 -9.91 -8.55
C CYS A 82 15.21 -10.94 -8.11
N LEU A 83 16.37 -11.06 -8.78
CA LEU A 83 17.43 -11.99 -8.40
C LEU A 83 17.90 -11.79 -6.95
N ASN A 84 17.99 -10.54 -6.49
CA ASN A 84 18.33 -10.25 -5.10
C ASN A 84 17.21 -10.67 -4.13
N LEU A 85 15.95 -10.46 -4.48
CA LEU A 85 14.80 -10.89 -3.68
C LEU A 85 14.74 -12.43 -3.56
N LEU A 86 14.99 -13.15 -4.64
CA LEU A 86 14.91 -14.62 -4.68
C LEU A 86 16.14 -15.33 -4.09
N ARG A 87 17.19 -14.58 -3.71
CA ARG A 87 18.47 -15.17 -3.27
C ARG A 87 18.28 -16.00 -2.00
N GLY A 88 18.59 -17.29 -2.08
CA GLY A 88 18.50 -18.22 -0.95
C GLY A 88 17.06 -18.64 -0.61
N GLN A 89 16.12 -18.41 -1.52
CA GLN A 89 14.70 -18.74 -1.36
C GLN A 89 14.28 -19.77 -2.42
N GLU A 90 13.49 -20.76 -2.04
CA GLU A 90 12.96 -21.77 -2.97
C GLU A 90 11.65 -21.28 -3.61
N VAL A 91 11.77 -20.30 -4.51
CA VAL A 91 10.60 -19.65 -5.11
C VAL A 91 10.16 -20.38 -6.37
N LYS A 92 8.91 -20.81 -6.42
CA LYS A 92 8.38 -21.55 -7.57
C LYS A 92 7.75 -20.65 -8.64
N TYR A 93 7.16 -19.53 -8.22
CA TYR A 93 6.41 -18.64 -9.11
C TYR A 93 6.79 -17.17 -8.94
N ILE A 94 6.76 -16.44 -10.05
CA ILE A 94 6.83 -14.98 -10.09
C ILE A 94 5.55 -14.45 -10.74
N LEU A 95 4.77 -13.68 -10.01
CA LEU A 95 3.60 -12.99 -10.52
C LEU A 95 4.06 -11.63 -11.04
N LEU A 96 4.00 -11.45 -12.35
CA LEU A 96 4.34 -10.16 -12.98
C LEU A 96 3.06 -9.38 -13.28
N VAL A 97 2.86 -8.29 -12.55
CA VAL A 97 1.69 -7.42 -12.62
C VAL A 97 2.10 -5.96 -12.86
N GLY A 98 1.12 -5.06 -12.92
CA GLY A 98 1.36 -3.64 -13.19
C GLY A 98 1.45 -3.30 -14.69
N GLY A 99 1.42 -2.00 -15.00
CA GLY A 99 1.33 -1.50 -16.37
C GLY A 99 2.55 -1.78 -17.25
N PHE A 100 3.77 -1.80 -16.69
CA PHE A 100 4.96 -2.25 -17.39
C PHE A 100 5.06 -3.78 -17.40
N GLY A 101 4.46 -4.46 -16.42
CA GLY A 101 4.23 -5.90 -16.43
C GLY A 101 3.43 -6.40 -17.65
N GLU A 102 2.68 -5.53 -18.35
CA GLU A 102 2.01 -5.84 -19.63
C GLU A 102 2.98 -5.91 -20.83
N SER A 103 4.20 -5.39 -20.71
CA SER A 103 5.17 -5.36 -21.81
C SER A 103 5.56 -6.78 -22.23
N ALA A 104 5.24 -7.14 -23.47
CA ALA A 104 5.62 -8.42 -24.06
C ALA A 104 7.14 -8.63 -24.02
N TYR A 105 7.93 -7.58 -24.26
CA TYR A 105 9.38 -7.62 -24.17
C TYR A 105 9.87 -7.91 -22.74
N LEU A 106 9.34 -7.23 -21.71
CA LEU A 106 9.67 -7.51 -20.31
C LEU A 106 9.29 -8.95 -19.92
N ARG A 107 8.05 -9.37 -20.22
CA ARG A 107 7.55 -10.73 -19.94
C ARG A 107 8.49 -11.79 -20.51
N ARG A 108 8.89 -11.64 -21.78
CA ARG A 108 9.82 -12.55 -22.45
C ARG A 108 11.17 -12.62 -21.75
N LYS A 109 11.77 -11.47 -21.41
CA LYS A 109 13.07 -11.40 -20.72
C LYS A 109 13.01 -12.04 -19.33
N MET A 110 11.95 -11.77 -18.56
CA MET A 110 11.70 -12.38 -17.26
C MET A 110 11.55 -13.90 -17.39
N THR A 111 10.69 -14.39 -18.28
CA THR A 111 10.48 -15.83 -18.51
C THR A 111 11.77 -16.53 -18.94
N GLN A 112 12.57 -15.92 -19.82
CA GLN A 112 13.84 -16.48 -20.27
C GLN A 112 14.87 -16.59 -19.13
N LEU A 113 14.99 -15.56 -18.28
CA LEU A 113 15.95 -15.55 -17.17
C LEU A 113 15.54 -16.52 -16.06
N PHE A 114 14.29 -16.43 -15.61
CA PHE A 114 13.79 -17.16 -14.45
C PHE A 114 13.40 -18.61 -14.78
N GLY A 115 12.98 -18.89 -16.03
CA GLY A 115 12.74 -20.25 -16.49
C GLY A 115 14.00 -21.14 -16.45
N ARG A 116 15.20 -20.56 -16.64
CA ARG A 116 16.48 -21.27 -16.46
C ARG A 116 16.74 -21.71 -15.01
N HIS A 117 16.07 -21.07 -14.06
CA HIS A 117 16.15 -21.37 -12.63
C HIS A 117 14.95 -22.21 -12.14
N GLY A 118 14.12 -22.74 -13.06
CA GLY A 118 12.93 -23.52 -12.71
C GLY A 118 11.77 -22.69 -12.18
N VAL A 119 11.84 -21.36 -12.26
CA VAL A 119 10.81 -20.44 -11.75
C VAL A 119 9.84 -20.09 -12.86
N ILE A 120 8.54 -20.25 -12.61
CA ILE A 120 7.48 -19.99 -13.58
C ILE A 120 6.98 -18.55 -13.43
N VAL A 121 7.09 -17.76 -14.51
CA VAL A 121 6.52 -16.41 -14.55
C VAL A 121 5.05 -16.48 -14.93
N ILE A 122 4.19 -16.08 -14.01
CA ILE A 122 2.74 -16.02 -14.17
C ILE A 122 2.35 -14.61 -14.58
N THR A 123 1.59 -14.53 -15.67
CA THR A 123 0.95 -13.30 -16.15
C THR A 123 -0.52 -13.56 -16.39
N VAL A 124 -1.33 -12.51 -16.30
CA VAL A 124 -2.74 -12.52 -16.69
C VAL A 124 -2.89 -11.95 -18.11
N GLU A 125 -3.82 -12.53 -18.87
CA GLU A 125 -4.17 -12.08 -20.23
C GLU A 125 -5.00 -10.79 -20.20
N GLU A 126 -5.79 -10.60 -19.14
CA GLU A 126 -6.55 -9.37 -18.88
C GLU A 126 -5.63 -8.19 -18.55
N GLN A 127 -6.15 -6.97 -18.74
CA GLN A 127 -5.41 -5.72 -18.45
C GLN A 127 -5.03 -5.64 -16.95
N THR A 128 -3.74 -5.55 -16.66
CA THR A 128 -3.22 -5.51 -15.29
C THR A 128 -3.26 -4.11 -14.69
N LYS A 129 -3.51 -3.06 -15.48
CA LYS A 129 -3.65 -1.67 -14.98
C LYS A 129 -4.77 -1.47 -13.97
N LYS A 130 -5.71 -2.40 -13.89
CA LYS A 130 -6.81 -2.43 -12.90
C LYS A 130 -6.67 -3.54 -11.86
N ALA A 131 -5.57 -4.31 -11.91
CA ALA A 131 -5.39 -5.52 -11.11
C ALA A 131 -5.45 -5.25 -9.61
N ALA A 132 -4.79 -4.18 -9.14
CA ALA A 132 -4.81 -3.82 -7.74
C ALA A 132 -6.22 -3.38 -7.27
N ALA A 133 -6.92 -2.54 -8.04
CA ALA A 133 -8.27 -2.10 -7.67
C ALA A 133 -9.30 -3.25 -7.67
N GLU A 134 -9.38 -4.06 -8.73
CA GLU A 134 -10.29 -5.21 -8.77
C GLU A 134 -9.89 -6.30 -7.77
N GLY A 135 -8.59 -6.56 -7.65
CA GLY A 135 -8.02 -7.49 -6.71
C GLY A 135 -8.35 -7.15 -5.26
N ALA A 136 -8.39 -5.86 -4.91
CA ALA A 136 -8.81 -5.37 -3.60
C ALA A 136 -10.29 -5.65 -3.30
N ILE A 137 -11.18 -5.53 -4.30
CA ILE A 137 -12.58 -5.93 -4.16
C ILE A 137 -12.68 -7.44 -3.93
N ILE A 138 -11.97 -8.26 -4.72
CA ILE A 138 -11.95 -9.72 -4.56
C ILE A 138 -11.39 -10.13 -3.18
N TRP A 139 -10.32 -9.48 -2.73
CA TRP A 139 -9.72 -9.65 -1.42
C TRP A 139 -10.74 -9.41 -0.30
N TYR A 140 -11.45 -8.27 -0.36
CA TYR A 140 -12.43 -7.90 0.64
C TYR A 140 -13.61 -8.88 0.68
N ILE A 141 -14.11 -9.27 -0.50
CA ILE A 141 -15.26 -10.17 -0.59
C ILE A 141 -14.91 -11.57 -0.10
N LYS A 142 -13.79 -12.14 -0.57
CA LYS A 142 -13.46 -13.53 -0.27
C LYS A 142 -12.94 -13.73 1.15
N GLN A 143 -12.47 -12.67 1.82
CA GLN A 143 -11.82 -12.71 3.14
C GLN A 143 -10.86 -13.91 3.29
N SER A 144 -10.13 -14.29 2.22
CA SER A 144 -9.46 -15.60 2.15
C SER A 144 -8.17 -15.70 2.97
N VAL A 145 -7.78 -14.62 3.63
CA VAL A 145 -6.59 -14.58 4.48
C VAL A 145 -6.95 -15.18 5.84
N VAL A 146 -6.39 -16.35 6.15
CA VAL A 146 -6.58 -17.06 7.43
C VAL A 146 -5.62 -16.63 8.52
N ALA A 147 -4.45 -16.09 8.15
CA ALA A 147 -3.42 -15.69 9.09
C ALA A 147 -2.58 -14.51 8.57
N ARG A 148 -1.94 -13.81 9.49
CA ARG A 148 -1.03 -12.69 9.24
C ARG A 148 0.27 -12.93 9.99
N ILE A 149 1.40 -12.52 9.44
CA ILE A 149 2.68 -12.59 10.14
C ILE A 149 3.03 -11.22 10.71
N ALA A 150 3.42 -11.16 11.98
CA ALA A 150 3.92 -9.94 12.58
C ALA A 150 5.23 -9.49 11.89
N ARG A 151 5.24 -8.32 11.25
CA ARG A 151 6.43 -7.80 10.53
C ARG A 151 7.51 -7.28 11.46
N VAL A 152 7.12 -6.91 12.67
CA VAL A 152 7.94 -6.23 13.66
C VAL A 152 7.62 -6.78 15.04
N THR A 153 8.54 -6.59 15.99
CA THR A 153 8.26 -6.91 17.39
C THR A 153 7.53 -5.76 18.04
N LEU A 154 6.34 -6.02 18.57
CA LEU A 154 5.54 -5.08 19.35
C LEU A 154 5.78 -5.28 20.84
N GLY A 155 5.88 -4.18 21.56
CA GLY A 155 6.00 -4.23 23.01
C GLY A 155 5.59 -2.93 23.67
N LYS A 156 5.65 -2.92 25.00
CA LYS A 156 5.39 -1.74 25.82
C LYS A 156 6.54 -1.47 26.79
N HIS A 157 6.53 -0.28 27.36
CA HIS A 157 7.45 0.12 28.42
C HIS A 157 7.03 -0.49 29.75
N GLU A 158 7.99 -1.03 30.50
CA GLU A 158 7.77 -1.59 31.83
C GLU A 158 8.87 -1.16 32.81
N TRP A 159 8.48 -1.06 34.08
CA TRP A 159 9.33 -0.66 35.21
C TRP A 159 9.41 -1.82 36.21
N PRO A 160 10.19 -2.87 35.93
CA PRO A 160 10.34 -4.01 36.84
C PRO A 160 10.95 -3.59 38.18
N VAL A 161 10.62 -4.35 39.23
CA VAL A 161 11.26 -4.23 40.54
C VAL A 161 12.76 -4.53 40.42
N TYR A 162 13.59 -3.72 41.08
CA TYR A 162 15.03 -3.90 41.09
C TYR A 162 15.42 -5.20 41.83
N ASN A 163 15.95 -6.17 41.09
CA ASN A 163 16.55 -7.37 41.65
C ASN A 163 18.09 -7.28 41.67
N PRO A 164 18.74 -7.19 42.85
CA PRO A 164 20.20 -7.11 42.94
C PRO A 164 20.92 -8.39 42.48
N LYS A 165 20.22 -9.53 42.41
CA LYS A 165 20.78 -10.81 41.93
C LYS A 165 20.84 -10.89 40.40
N ASP A 166 20.07 -10.06 39.70
CA ASP A 166 20.04 -10.04 38.24
C ASP A 166 21.23 -9.22 37.68
N PRO A 167 22.12 -9.82 36.86
CA PRO A 167 23.26 -9.11 36.27
C PRO A 167 22.87 -7.91 35.39
N GLU A 168 21.78 -7.97 34.64
CA GLU A 168 21.31 -6.88 33.79
C GLU A 168 20.76 -5.72 34.62
N HIS A 169 20.13 -6.02 35.75
CA HIS A 169 19.70 -5.02 36.72
C HIS A 169 20.91 -4.34 37.37
N ARG A 170 21.97 -5.08 37.72
CA ARG A 170 23.20 -4.51 38.28
C ARG A 170 23.89 -3.55 37.31
N LYS A 171 23.95 -3.87 36.02
CA LYS A 171 24.48 -2.97 34.98
C LYS A 171 23.71 -1.64 34.89
N ARG A 172 22.44 -1.64 35.30
CA ARG A 172 21.53 -0.48 35.29
C ARG A 172 21.22 0.08 36.68
N LYS A 173 22.03 -0.27 37.68
CA LYS A 173 21.86 0.23 39.06
C LYS A 173 21.86 1.76 39.13
N TRP A 174 22.55 2.44 38.21
CA TRP A 174 22.59 3.90 38.14
C TRP A 174 21.23 4.53 37.79
N SER A 175 20.35 3.82 37.07
CA SER A 175 19.05 4.33 36.62
C SER A 175 17.90 3.92 37.53
N LYS A 176 18.19 3.30 38.69
CA LYS A 176 17.16 2.87 39.65
C LYS A 176 16.40 4.09 40.19
N LEU A 177 15.08 3.96 40.29
CA LEU A 177 14.20 5.01 40.81
C LEU A 177 13.26 4.39 41.84
N THR A 178 12.98 5.13 42.91
CA THR A 178 11.91 4.76 43.85
C THR A 178 10.60 5.28 43.28
N ASP A 179 9.67 4.37 43.01
CA ASP A 179 8.34 4.70 42.51
C ASP A 179 7.45 5.22 43.65
N ILE A 180 6.25 5.72 43.32
CA ILE A 180 5.33 6.38 44.26
C ILE A 180 4.87 5.43 45.39
N ASP A 181 4.81 4.13 45.10
CA ASP A 181 4.53 3.05 46.05
C ASP A 181 5.72 2.71 46.97
N GLY A 182 6.87 3.39 46.79
CA GLY A 182 8.10 3.14 47.53
C GLY A 182 8.95 1.98 47.02
N VAL A 183 8.52 1.32 45.95
CA VAL A 183 9.24 0.19 45.37
C VAL A 183 10.37 0.70 44.48
N LEU A 184 11.56 0.14 44.65
CA LEU A 184 12.71 0.45 43.81
C LEU A 184 12.56 -0.27 42.46
N ARG A 185 12.53 0.49 41.36
CA ARG A 185 12.32 -0.03 39.99
C ARG A 185 13.44 0.40 39.06
N ILE A 186 13.61 -0.33 37.95
CA ILE A 186 14.47 0.08 36.84
C ILE A 186 13.57 0.50 35.66
N PRO A 187 13.70 1.72 35.12
CA PRO A 187 12.92 2.13 33.96
C PRO A 187 13.42 1.44 32.67
N SER A 188 12.60 1.51 31.61
CA SER A 188 13.03 1.19 30.24
C SER A 188 13.20 -0.28 29.92
N LYS A 189 12.54 -1.18 30.66
CA LYS A 189 12.40 -2.57 30.22
C LYS A 189 11.45 -2.63 29.02
N PHE A 190 11.82 -3.43 28.02
CA PHE A 190 10.98 -3.68 26.87
C PHE A 190 10.18 -4.96 27.11
N ARG A 191 8.88 -4.81 27.39
CA ARG A 191 7.96 -5.93 27.56
C ARG A 191 7.38 -6.30 26.19
N VAL A 192 7.84 -7.42 25.65
CA VAL A 192 7.36 -7.94 24.36
C VAL A 192 5.91 -8.40 24.49
N LEU A 193 5.07 -7.97 23.57
CA LEU A 193 3.68 -8.40 23.43
C LEU A 193 3.51 -9.34 22.23
N ILE A 194 4.12 -9.00 21.09
CA ILE A 194 4.08 -9.81 19.86
C ILE A 194 5.48 -9.81 19.25
N ARG A 195 6.04 -10.97 18.90
CA ARG A 195 7.36 -11.06 18.26
C ARG A 195 7.24 -10.93 16.75
N LYS A 196 8.26 -10.36 16.11
CA LYS A 196 8.42 -10.45 14.65
C LYS A 196 8.39 -11.93 14.24
N GLY A 197 7.67 -12.24 13.17
CA GLY A 197 7.45 -13.61 12.69
C GLY A 197 6.30 -14.35 13.37
N THR A 198 5.66 -13.79 14.41
CA THR A 198 4.49 -14.44 15.03
C THR A 198 3.35 -14.53 14.03
N ARG A 199 2.84 -15.75 13.83
CA ARG A 199 1.62 -16.02 13.07
C ARG A 199 0.38 -15.66 13.90
N ILE A 200 -0.50 -14.86 13.31
CA ILE A 200 -1.67 -14.24 13.92
C ILE A 200 -2.90 -14.72 13.14
N GLU A 201 -3.67 -15.60 13.76
CA GLU A 201 -4.90 -16.17 13.19
C GLU A 201 -6.15 -15.40 13.68
N SER A 202 -7.33 -15.76 13.19
CA SER A 202 -8.58 -15.03 13.47
C SER A 202 -8.97 -14.93 14.95
N ASP A 203 -8.53 -15.88 15.77
CA ASP A 203 -8.79 -15.95 17.22
C ASP A 203 -7.63 -15.39 18.05
N PHE A 204 -6.58 -14.87 17.40
CA PHE A 204 -5.39 -14.39 18.09
C PHE A 204 -5.73 -13.26 19.06
N ALA A 205 -5.30 -13.42 20.32
CA ALA A 205 -5.32 -12.39 21.35
C ALA A 205 -4.10 -12.52 22.27
N VAL A 206 -3.54 -11.38 22.64
CA VAL A 206 -2.50 -11.21 23.66
C VAL A 206 -3.06 -10.28 24.73
N GLN A 207 -2.93 -10.71 25.98
CA GLN A 207 -3.31 -9.93 27.14
C GLN A 207 -2.09 -9.79 28.06
N ASP A 208 -1.80 -8.56 28.48
CA ASP A 208 -0.69 -8.28 29.38
C ASP A 208 -1.14 -7.32 30.49
N GLN A 209 -1.23 -7.87 31.70
CA GLN A 209 -1.64 -7.15 32.89
C GLN A 209 -0.53 -6.19 33.34
N ALA A 210 -0.92 -5.00 33.76
CA ALA A 210 -0.06 -4.01 34.38
C ALA A 210 -0.80 -3.25 35.47
N TYR A 211 -0.04 -2.50 36.25
CA TYR A 211 -0.55 -1.59 37.25
C TYR A 211 -0.08 -0.18 36.92
N ARG A 212 -0.86 0.80 37.37
CA ARG A 212 -0.49 2.20 37.33
C ARG A 212 -0.67 2.79 38.71
N THR A 213 0.26 3.65 39.09
CA THR A 213 0.21 4.46 40.30
C THR A 213 0.14 5.94 39.94
N SER A 214 -0.49 6.74 40.80
CA SER A 214 -0.55 8.20 40.65
C SER A 214 -0.72 8.88 42.00
N ARG A 215 -0.21 10.12 42.15
CA ARG A 215 -0.44 10.95 43.35
C ARG A 215 -1.86 11.49 43.42
N THR A 216 -2.47 11.77 42.28
CA THR A 216 -3.84 12.28 42.20
C THR A 216 -4.76 11.27 41.53
N LEU A 217 -6.00 11.21 42.01
CA LEU A 217 -7.02 10.38 41.40
C LEU A 217 -7.32 10.84 39.97
N GLN A 218 -7.35 12.15 39.72
CA GLN A 218 -7.65 12.70 38.39
C GLN A 218 -6.65 12.20 37.32
N ASP A 219 -5.34 12.26 37.58
CA ASP A 219 -4.30 11.79 36.63
C ASP A 219 -4.39 10.28 36.36
N LEU A 220 -4.85 9.52 37.35
CA LEU A 220 -5.04 8.07 37.22
C LEU A 220 -6.22 7.77 36.30
N LEU A 221 -7.32 8.52 36.44
CA LEU A 221 -8.60 8.22 35.81
C LEU A 221 -8.74 8.80 34.40
N THR A 222 -8.32 10.05 34.14
CA THR A 222 -8.67 10.74 32.87
C THR A 222 -7.52 10.89 31.88
N ASP A 223 -6.27 10.95 32.35
CA ASP A 223 -5.10 11.16 31.47
C ASP A 223 -4.32 9.87 31.18
N PHE A 224 -4.97 8.71 31.31
CA PHE A 224 -4.27 7.45 31.15
C PHE A 224 -3.88 7.14 29.71
N LYS A 225 -2.58 6.97 29.50
CA LYS A 225 -1.97 6.56 28.24
C LYS A 225 -0.99 5.41 28.48
N SER A 226 -1.16 4.32 27.75
CA SER A 226 -0.18 3.23 27.67
C SER A 226 0.49 3.23 26.30
N THR A 227 1.82 3.32 26.27
CA THR A 227 2.57 3.41 25.02
C THR A 227 2.91 2.04 24.47
N ILE A 228 2.52 1.81 23.21
CA ILE A 228 3.00 0.68 22.40
C ILE A 228 4.16 1.17 21.53
N GLY A 229 5.24 0.40 21.53
CA GLY A 229 6.43 0.62 20.72
C GLY A 229 6.69 -0.53 19.76
N VAL A 230 7.55 -0.24 18.79
CA VAL A 230 7.99 -1.17 17.74
C VAL A 230 9.50 -1.31 17.81
N TYR A 231 9.98 -2.55 17.68
CA TYR A 231 11.37 -2.88 17.45
C TYR A 231 11.55 -3.58 16.09
N ASP A 232 12.34 -2.98 15.21
CA ASP A 232 12.54 -3.43 13.82
C ASP A 232 13.68 -4.44 13.63
N GLY A 233 14.52 -4.66 14.66
CA GLY A 233 15.63 -5.61 14.59
C GLY A 233 15.20 -7.08 14.78
N ASP A 234 16.06 -8.00 14.36
CA ASP A 234 15.80 -9.45 14.49
C ASP A 234 16.08 -9.96 15.91
N GLU A 235 17.13 -9.45 16.56
CA GLU A 235 17.46 -9.80 17.95
C GLU A 235 16.74 -8.88 18.93
N VAL A 236 15.64 -9.36 19.51
CA VAL A 236 14.79 -8.56 20.41
C VAL A 236 15.53 -8.21 21.71
N PRO A 237 15.72 -6.92 22.02
CA PRO A 237 16.42 -6.49 23.22
C PRO A 237 15.53 -6.65 24.45
N GLN A 238 16.16 -6.84 25.61
CA GLN A 238 15.44 -6.81 26.90
C GLN A 238 15.08 -5.38 27.35
N TRP A 239 15.81 -4.37 26.85
CA TRP A 239 15.70 -2.99 27.30
C TRP A 239 15.57 -2.05 26.11
N ILE A 240 14.80 -0.97 26.29
CA ILE A 240 14.59 0.10 25.31
C ILE A 240 15.84 0.96 25.13
N THR A 241 16.71 0.99 26.14
CA THR A 241 17.95 1.75 26.16
C THR A 241 19.15 0.83 26.36
N ASP A 242 20.32 1.29 25.90
CA ASP A 242 21.60 0.69 26.28
C ASP A 242 21.87 0.87 27.79
N THR A 243 22.99 0.32 28.26
CA THR A 243 23.40 0.41 29.67
C THR A 243 23.80 1.82 30.10
N LYS A 244 23.92 2.78 29.18
CA LYS A 244 24.22 4.20 29.44
C LYS A 244 22.97 5.08 29.33
N GLY A 245 21.80 4.50 29.06
CA GLY A 245 20.52 5.19 28.98
C GLY A 245 20.19 5.76 27.60
N LYS A 246 21.02 5.50 26.57
CA LYS A 246 20.72 5.92 25.20
C LYS A 246 19.68 4.99 24.60
N ARG A 247 18.59 5.55 24.06
CA ARG A 247 17.54 4.79 23.36
C ARG A 247 18.11 4.07 22.13
N LEU A 248 17.71 2.80 21.95
CA LEU A 248 18.10 2.01 20.78
C LEU A 248 17.51 2.62 19.51
N SER A 249 18.32 2.73 18.44
CA SER A 249 17.91 3.39 17.19
C SER A 249 16.78 2.67 16.47
N GLN A 250 16.67 1.35 16.64
CA GLN A 250 15.59 0.53 16.06
C GLN A 250 14.27 0.60 16.85
N MET A 251 14.22 1.34 17.96
CA MET A 251 13.03 1.41 18.82
C MET A 251 12.18 2.65 18.51
N ARG A 252 11.01 2.44 17.90
CA ARG A 252 10.08 3.50 17.52
C ARG A 252 8.81 3.49 18.38
N HIS A 253 8.19 4.65 18.52
CA HIS A 253 6.85 4.78 19.09
C HIS A 253 5.82 4.36 18.03
N LEU A 254 4.80 3.59 18.42
CA LEU A 254 3.71 3.20 17.53
C LEU A 254 2.43 3.97 17.84
N CYS A 255 1.91 3.84 19.06
CA CYS A 255 0.69 4.52 19.48
C CYS A 255 0.58 4.63 21.00
N ASN A 256 -0.39 5.43 21.46
CA ASN A 256 -0.78 5.49 22.86
C ASN A 256 -2.21 4.98 22.98
N LEU A 257 -2.40 3.88 23.70
CA LEU A 257 -3.71 3.40 24.11
C LEU A 257 -4.25 4.33 25.18
N LYS A 258 -5.50 4.75 25.03
CA LYS A 258 -6.18 5.62 26.00
C LYS A 258 -7.24 4.83 26.75
N ALA A 259 -7.51 5.21 27.98
CA ALA A 259 -8.68 4.78 28.71
C ALA A 259 -9.18 5.92 29.59
N ASP A 260 -10.49 6.10 29.59
CA ASP A 260 -11.19 6.90 30.58
C ASP A 260 -11.70 5.95 31.66
N MET A 261 -11.03 5.96 32.81
CA MET A 261 -11.36 5.13 33.96
C MET A 261 -12.18 5.90 35.00
N SER A 262 -12.80 7.02 34.64
CA SER A 262 -13.58 7.87 35.56
C SER A 262 -14.66 7.11 36.34
N GLY A 263 -15.18 6.00 35.81
CA GLY A 263 -16.11 5.11 36.51
C GLY A 263 -15.53 4.44 37.78
N LEU A 264 -14.19 4.37 37.92
CA LEU A 264 -13.54 3.92 39.16
C LEU A 264 -13.54 5.01 40.26
N ARG A 265 -14.14 6.17 40.01
CA ARG A 265 -14.27 7.23 41.01
C ARG A 265 -15.21 6.76 42.12
N GLY A 266 -14.66 6.64 43.33
CA GLY A 266 -15.38 6.17 44.53
C GLY A 266 -15.07 4.72 44.91
N THR A 267 -14.53 3.91 44.00
CA THR A 267 -14.07 2.54 44.30
C THR A 267 -12.61 2.53 44.74
N LEU A 268 -11.76 3.40 44.17
CA LEU A 268 -10.35 3.49 44.52
C LEU A 268 -10.12 4.26 45.82
N GLN A 269 -9.46 3.61 46.77
CA GLN A 269 -9.02 4.22 48.03
C GLN A 269 -7.54 4.60 47.98
N PRO A 270 -7.14 5.74 48.57
CA PRO A 270 -5.73 6.13 48.62
C PRO A 270 -4.94 5.17 49.52
N SER A 271 -3.79 4.72 49.01
CA SER A 271 -2.75 4.01 49.75
C SER A 271 -1.69 4.99 50.28
N THR A 272 -0.95 4.63 51.32
CA THR A 272 0.12 5.46 51.87
C THR A 272 1.47 5.05 51.29
N GLY A 273 2.12 5.96 50.55
CA GLY A 273 3.48 5.80 50.04
C GLY A 273 4.50 6.65 50.81
N PRO A 274 5.81 6.44 50.58
CA PRO A 274 6.87 7.15 51.31
C PRO A 274 6.91 8.67 51.05
N VAL A 275 6.23 9.15 50.01
CA VAL A 275 6.16 10.57 49.64
C VAL A 275 4.76 11.16 49.79
N GLY A 276 3.83 10.43 50.42
CA GLY A 276 2.44 10.83 50.61
C GLY A 276 1.43 9.81 50.08
N PRO A 277 0.12 10.13 50.12
CA PRO A 277 -0.92 9.25 49.61
C PRO A 277 -0.82 9.09 48.09
N TYR A 278 -1.18 7.90 47.59
CA TYR A 278 -1.22 7.58 46.17
C TYR A 278 -2.39 6.64 45.85
N TYR A 279 -2.76 6.58 44.58
CA TYR A 279 -3.79 5.68 44.06
C TYR A 279 -3.15 4.67 43.12
N ALA A 280 -3.67 3.45 43.10
CA ALA A 280 -3.23 2.41 42.19
C ALA A 280 -4.43 1.73 41.54
N THR A 281 -4.28 1.34 40.28
CA THR A 281 -5.25 0.50 39.58
C THR A 281 -4.54 -0.48 38.66
N SER A 282 -5.14 -1.66 38.48
CA SER A 282 -4.68 -2.64 37.50
C SER A 282 -5.47 -2.51 36.20
N PHE A 283 -4.79 -2.75 35.09
CA PHE A 283 -5.39 -2.78 33.77
C PHE A 283 -4.69 -3.83 32.92
N THR A 284 -5.35 -4.25 31.84
CA THR A 284 -4.81 -5.19 30.87
C THR A 284 -4.65 -4.49 29.54
N VAL A 285 -3.46 -4.59 28.94
CA VAL A 285 -3.26 -4.29 27.53
C VAL A 285 -3.71 -5.51 26.75
N CYS A 286 -4.78 -5.36 25.97
CA CYS A 286 -5.32 -6.42 25.12
C CYS A 286 -5.04 -6.07 23.66
N ILE A 287 -4.35 -6.95 22.94
CA ILE A 287 -4.13 -6.86 21.50
C ILE A 287 -4.76 -8.09 20.85
N ARG A 288 -5.63 -7.91 19.86
CA ARG A 288 -6.30 -9.02 19.15
C ARG A 288 -6.36 -8.77 17.65
N LEU A 289 -6.60 -9.81 16.86
CA LEU A 289 -6.95 -9.64 15.45
C LEU A 289 -8.46 -9.35 15.32
N GLY A 290 -8.81 -8.19 14.77
CA GLY A 290 -10.19 -7.82 14.45
C GLY A 290 -10.35 -7.66 12.94
N GLY A 291 -10.96 -8.65 12.29
CA GLY A 291 -10.97 -8.73 10.83
C GLY A 291 -9.55 -8.94 10.30
N THR A 292 -9.03 -7.97 9.56
CA THR A 292 -7.69 -7.99 8.97
C THR A 292 -6.67 -7.12 9.72
N LYS A 293 -7.09 -6.48 10.83
CA LYS A 293 -6.32 -5.47 11.57
C LYS A 293 -5.98 -5.94 12.99
N LEU A 294 -4.76 -5.69 13.46
CA LEU A 294 -4.48 -5.78 14.90
C LEU A 294 -5.16 -4.61 15.61
N GLN A 295 -5.96 -4.92 16.62
CA GLN A 295 -6.70 -4.00 17.47
C GLN A 295 -6.13 -4.08 18.88
N ALA A 296 -5.77 -2.95 19.46
CA ALA A 296 -5.31 -2.84 20.82
C ALA A 296 -6.24 -1.97 21.65
N ARG A 297 -6.44 -2.32 22.91
CA ARG A 297 -7.20 -1.52 23.87
C ARG A 297 -6.76 -1.83 25.30
N LEU A 298 -7.18 -0.96 26.20
CA LEU A 298 -7.02 -1.17 27.63
C LEU A 298 -8.31 -1.76 28.18
N GLN A 299 -8.19 -2.70 29.12
CA GLN A 299 -9.31 -3.30 29.83
C GLN A 299 -9.08 -3.17 31.33
N TRP A 300 -10.14 -2.95 32.11
CA TRP A 300 -10.10 -2.90 33.58
C TRP A 300 -11.41 -3.40 34.14
N GLU A 301 -11.42 -3.70 35.44
CA GLU A 301 -12.62 -4.15 36.13
C GLU A 301 -13.19 -3.01 36.97
N GLN A 302 -14.50 -2.81 36.90
CA GLN A 302 -15.25 -1.89 37.73
C GLN A 302 -16.44 -2.64 38.32
N ASP A 303 -16.48 -2.81 39.64
CA ASP A 303 -17.56 -3.48 40.37
C ASP A 303 -17.93 -4.88 39.82
N GLY A 304 -16.92 -5.67 39.41
CA GLY A 304 -17.11 -6.99 38.82
C GLY A 304 -17.44 -7.00 37.32
N ILE A 305 -17.51 -5.83 36.69
CA ILE A 305 -17.81 -5.66 35.26
C ILE A 305 -16.52 -5.33 34.50
N LEU A 306 -16.26 -6.05 33.41
CA LEU A 306 -15.16 -5.74 32.50
C LEU A 306 -15.48 -4.49 31.68
N CYS A 307 -14.72 -3.43 31.91
CA CYS A 307 -14.75 -2.20 31.14
C CYS A 307 -13.60 -2.17 30.13
N GLU A 308 -13.82 -1.46 29.01
CA GLU A 308 -12.87 -1.41 27.91
C GLU A 308 -12.70 0.03 27.40
N GLY A 309 -11.47 0.39 27.09
CA GLY A 309 -11.12 1.65 26.45
C GLY A 309 -11.37 1.61 24.93
N PRO A 310 -11.27 2.76 24.25
CA PRO A 310 -11.43 2.83 22.80
C PRO A 310 -10.44 1.90 22.07
N ILE A 311 -10.92 1.29 20.99
CA ILE A 311 -10.08 0.47 20.12
C ILE A 311 -9.06 1.36 19.41
N THR A 312 -7.79 0.99 19.51
CA THR A 312 -6.68 1.57 18.77
C THR A 312 -6.17 0.53 17.77
N ILE A 313 -6.26 0.80 16.47
CA ILE A 313 -5.64 -0.08 15.47
C ILE A 313 -4.11 0.01 15.62
N LEU A 314 -3.40 -1.12 15.51
CA LEU A 314 -1.94 -1.21 15.51
C LEU A 314 -1.45 -1.34 14.06
N PRO A 315 -1.20 -0.22 13.36
CA PRO A 315 -1.00 -0.25 11.92
C PRO A 315 0.43 -0.69 11.56
N GLY A 316 0.59 -1.34 10.40
CA GLY A 316 1.90 -1.80 9.89
C GLY A 316 2.55 -2.95 10.66
N ALA A 317 1.89 -3.46 11.71
CA ALA A 317 2.40 -4.56 12.52
C ALA A 317 2.29 -5.93 11.83
N LEU A 318 1.45 -6.05 10.80
CA LEU A 318 1.14 -7.30 10.11
C LEU A 318 1.56 -7.29 8.65
N ALA A 319 1.95 -8.45 8.14
CA ALA A 319 2.04 -8.82 6.74
C ALA A 319 0.98 -9.90 6.44
N SER A 320 0.50 -9.92 5.20
CA SER A 320 -0.30 -11.02 4.67
C SER A 320 0.49 -12.33 4.71
N GLU A 321 -0.12 -13.39 5.21
CA GLU A 321 0.23 -14.75 4.84
C GLU A 321 -0.86 -15.24 3.87
N ALA A 322 -0.48 -15.70 2.68
CA ALA A 322 -1.42 -16.02 1.61
C ALA A 322 -1.85 -17.50 1.70
N SER A 323 -2.09 -18.03 2.90
CA SER A 323 -2.62 -19.38 3.07
C SER A 323 -4.12 -19.40 2.74
N LEU A 324 -4.47 -19.51 1.47
CA LEU A 324 -5.86 -19.56 1.00
C LEU A 324 -6.56 -20.83 1.49
N ARG A 325 -7.84 -20.71 1.85
CA ARG A 325 -8.70 -21.90 1.91
C ARG A 325 -8.90 -22.46 0.49
N PRO A 326 -8.87 -23.78 0.28
CA PRO A 326 -9.25 -24.36 -0.99
C PRO A 326 -10.68 -23.89 -1.33
N ALA A 327 -10.87 -23.39 -2.55
CA ALA A 327 -12.20 -23.07 -3.05
C ALA A 327 -13.03 -24.36 -3.04
N SER A 328 -14.26 -24.29 -2.53
CA SER A 328 -15.24 -25.37 -2.68
C SER A 328 -15.36 -25.72 -4.16
N GLU A 329 -15.17 -26.99 -4.50
CA GLU A 329 -15.35 -27.53 -5.85
C GLU A 329 -16.83 -27.50 -6.23
N HIS A 330 -17.30 -26.39 -6.79
CA HIS A 330 -18.51 -26.41 -7.62
C HIS A 330 -18.21 -25.85 -9.02
N VAL A 331 -18.15 -26.82 -9.94
CA VAL A 331 -18.16 -26.74 -11.40
C VAL A 331 -19.04 -25.57 -11.90
N LEU A 332 -18.62 -24.88 -12.97
CA LEU A 332 -19.46 -24.67 -14.17
C LEU A 332 -18.73 -23.94 -15.32
N ARG A 333 -19.05 -24.41 -16.53
CA ARG A 333 -18.49 -24.07 -17.84
C ARG A 333 -18.88 -22.66 -18.27
N ALA A 334 -17.92 -21.86 -18.74
CA ALA A 334 -18.20 -20.66 -19.54
C ALA A 334 -18.17 -20.99 -21.03
N ARG A 335 -19.31 -20.87 -21.72
CA ARG A 335 -19.39 -20.86 -23.19
C ARG A 335 -19.22 -19.41 -23.68
N SER A 336 -18.42 -19.26 -24.73
CA SER A 336 -18.12 -18.02 -25.41
C SER A 336 -19.25 -17.53 -26.33
N ARG A 337 -19.42 -16.21 -26.44
CA ARG A 337 -19.46 -15.38 -27.68
C ARG A 337 -20.17 -14.04 -27.43
N GLY A 338 -19.55 -12.93 -27.89
CA GLY A 338 -20.20 -11.63 -28.12
C GLY A 338 -19.42 -10.43 -27.60
N TRP A 339 -19.18 -9.42 -28.44
CA TRP A 339 -18.25 -8.29 -28.24
C TRP A 339 -18.93 -6.99 -27.76
N ARG A 340 -18.17 -6.21 -26.96
CA ARG A 340 -18.15 -4.73 -26.77
C ARG A 340 -19.14 -4.05 -25.79
N THR A 341 -18.70 -3.96 -24.54
CA THR A 341 -18.56 -2.74 -23.70
C THR A 341 -17.45 -3.02 -22.67
N ALA A 342 -16.85 -2.00 -22.06
CA ALA A 342 -15.64 -2.11 -21.20
C ALA A 342 -15.67 -3.32 -20.24
N SER A 343 -14.60 -4.14 -20.29
CA SER A 343 -14.34 -5.39 -19.53
C SER A 343 -15.21 -5.57 -18.28
N ALA A 344 -16.39 -6.16 -18.48
CA ALA A 344 -17.27 -6.69 -17.44
C ALA A 344 -16.95 -8.18 -17.31
N ALA A 345 -15.94 -8.53 -16.52
CA ALA A 345 -15.67 -9.92 -16.22
C ALA A 345 -16.59 -10.35 -15.07
N LEU A 346 -17.44 -11.34 -15.31
CA LEU A 346 -18.26 -11.97 -14.26
C LEU A 346 -17.34 -12.39 -13.12
N LEU A 347 -17.60 -11.91 -11.90
CA LEU A 347 -16.93 -12.43 -10.72
C LEU A 347 -17.26 -13.94 -10.66
N PRO A 348 -16.25 -14.83 -10.53
CA PRO A 348 -16.51 -16.27 -10.50
C PRO A 348 -17.44 -16.57 -9.33
N ASN A 349 -18.63 -17.16 -9.57
CA ASN A 349 -19.68 -17.48 -8.58
C ASN A 349 -19.14 -17.52 -7.15
N LEU A 350 -19.24 -16.37 -6.48
CA LEU A 350 -18.75 -16.21 -5.13
C LEU A 350 -19.84 -16.79 -4.21
N ASP A 351 -19.56 -17.93 -3.58
CA ASP A 351 -20.36 -18.46 -2.47
C ASP A 351 -20.29 -17.45 -1.30
N LEU A 352 -21.11 -16.41 -1.37
CA LEU A 352 -21.21 -15.35 -0.37
C LEU A 352 -22.06 -15.83 0.81
N PRO A 353 -21.54 -15.90 2.04
CA PRO A 353 -22.36 -16.20 3.20
C PRO A 353 -23.38 -15.06 3.47
N SER A 354 -24.66 -15.40 3.35
CA SER A 354 -25.87 -14.72 3.85
C SER A 354 -26.05 -13.19 3.63
N ARG A 355 -26.89 -12.87 2.63
CA ARG A 355 -27.93 -11.80 2.53
C ARG A 355 -27.76 -10.49 3.33
N THR A 356 -26.71 -9.72 3.08
CA THR A 356 -26.76 -8.24 3.20
C THR A 356 -26.17 -7.62 1.94
N PRO A 357 -26.88 -6.73 1.22
CA PRO A 357 -26.29 -5.98 0.11
C PRO A 357 -25.10 -5.18 0.64
N ARG A 358 -23.88 -5.48 0.18
CA ARG A 358 -22.69 -4.70 0.53
C ARG A 358 -22.26 -3.93 -0.71
N HIS A 359 -21.97 -2.66 -0.51
CA HIS A 359 -21.41 -1.78 -1.52
C HIS A 359 -19.94 -1.54 -1.15
N ALA A 360 -19.04 -1.84 -2.09
CA ALA A 360 -17.61 -1.68 -1.88
C ALA A 360 -16.96 -0.96 -3.07
N VAL A 361 -16.04 -0.07 -2.75
CA VAL A 361 -15.25 0.70 -3.73
C VAL A 361 -13.78 0.57 -3.36
N ALA A 362 -12.95 0.24 -4.34
CA ALA A 362 -11.50 0.15 -4.20
C ALA A 362 -10.82 1.19 -5.09
N PHE A 363 -9.88 1.93 -4.52
CA PHE A 363 -9.04 2.89 -5.22
C PHE A 363 -7.60 2.39 -5.24
N ASP A 364 -7.04 2.29 -6.44
CA ASP A 364 -5.61 2.16 -6.67
C ASP A 364 -5.08 3.47 -7.23
N ILE A 365 -4.38 4.24 -6.39
CA ILE A 365 -3.81 5.53 -6.79
C ILE A 365 -2.33 5.33 -7.13
N GLY A 366 -2.04 5.08 -8.41
CA GLY A 366 -0.70 4.89 -8.92
C GLY A 366 0.03 6.21 -9.22
N THR A 367 1.30 6.13 -9.61
CA THR A 367 2.10 7.34 -9.91
C THR A 367 1.73 7.99 -11.24
N THR A 368 1.38 7.17 -12.24
CA THR A 368 1.06 7.61 -13.60
C THR A 368 -0.42 7.47 -13.91
N ASN A 369 -1.01 6.34 -13.52
CA ASN A 369 -2.42 6.03 -13.69
C ASN A 369 -2.97 5.50 -12.38
N SER A 370 -4.25 5.73 -12.16
CA SER A 370 -5.03 5.25 -11.04
C SER A 370 -6.18 4.41 -11.57
N ALA A 371 -6.58 3.39 -10.83
CA ALA A 371 -7.75 2.58 -11.14
C ALA A 371 -8.76 2.65 -10.01
N VAL A 372 -10.04 2.63 -10.38
CA VAL A 372 -11.14 2.51 -9.42
C VAL A 372 -11.96 1.30 -9.78
N SER A 373 -12.28 0.47 -8.80
CA SER A 373 -13.18 -0.67 -8.96
C SER A 373 -14.32 -0.55 -7.96
N TYR A 374 -15.55 -0.81 -8.38
CA TYR A 374 -16.70 -0.85 -7.47
C TYR A 374 -17.63 -2.01 -7.78
N THR A 375 -18.35 -2.48 -6.77
CA THR A 375 -19.32 -3.57 -6.89
C THR A 375 -20.51 -3.33 -5.98
N TYR A 376 -21.69 -3.72 -6.47
CA TYR A 376 -22.90 -3.81 -5.68
C TYR A 376 -23.22 -5.29 -5.51
N LEU A 377 -22.91 -5.88 -4.34
CA LEU A 377 -23.07 -7.32 -4.12
C LEU A 377 -24.55 -7.74 -4.09
N TYR A 378 -25.10 -7.96 -5.28
CA TYR A 378 -26.36 -8.62 -5.59
C TYR A 378 -26.03 -9.90 -6.38
N PRO A 379 -26.83 -10.99 -6.30
CA PRO A 379 -26.59 -12.19 -7.11
C PRO A 379 -26.37 -11.82 -8.58
N ASP A 380 -25.32 -12.38 -9.19
CA ASP A 380 -24.88 -12.17 -10.58
C ASP A 380 -24.30 -10.78 -10.94
N ASP A 381 -24.01 -9.88 -9.98
CA ASP A 381 -23.30 -8.61 -10.28
C ASP A 381 -21.78 -8.80 -10.44
N TYR A 382 -21.14 -7.87 -11.15
CA TYR A 382 -19.70 -7.89 -11.44
C TYR A 382 -19.01 -6.59 -11.01
N ALA A 383 -17.70 -6.68 -10.74
CA ALA A 383 -16.90 -5.50 -10.45
C ALA A 383 -16.72 -4.65 -11.71
N ARG A 384 -16.97 -3.35 -11.61
CA ARG A 384 -16.77 -2.37 -12.69
C ARG A 384 -15.50 -1.59 -12.41
N ALA A 385 -14.60 -1.49 -13.39
CA ALA A 385 -13.32 -0.80 -13.20
C ALA A 385 -13.01 0.24 -14.28
N LYS A 386 -12.39 1.34 -13.88
CA LYS A 386 -11.95 2.43 -14.77
C LYS A 386 -10.53 2.87 -14.43
N VAL A 387 -9.73 3.17 -15.44
CA VAL A 387 -8.37 3.71 -15.30
C VAL A 387 -8.38 5.21 -15.65
N ILE A 388 -7.73 6.02 -14.84
CA ILE A 388 -7.70 7.49 -14.91
C ILE A 388 -6.23 7.97 -14.78
N PRO A 389 -5.77 8.92 -15.62
CA PRO A 389 -4.45 9.53 -15.43
C PRO A 389 -4.30 10.15 -14.03
N THR A 390 -3.10 10.07 -13.44
CA THR A 390 -2.87 10.55 -12.06
C THR A 390 -2.21 11.92 -12.05
N LEU A 391 -2.99 12.94 -12.41
CA LEU A 391 -2.56 14.33 -12.43
C LEU A 391 -3.72 15.27 -12.05
N LEU A 392 -3.37 16.43 -11.49
CA LEU A 392 -4.31 17.49 -11.10
C LEU A 392 -3.75 18.84 -11.53
N ALA A 393 -4.57 19.70 -12.10
CA ALA A 393 -4.22 21.07 -12.43
C ALA A 393 -4.71 22.02 -11.32
N TYR A 394 -3.81 22.85 -10.81
CA TYR A 394 -4.09 23.84 -9.77
C TYR A 394 -3.92 25.25 -10.30
N ARG A 395 -4.70 26.18 -9.76
CA ARG A 395 -4.52 27.63 -9.95
C ARG A 395 -4.72 28.34 -8.62
N ASN A 396 -3.71 29.09 -8.17
CA ASN A 396 -3.72 29.78 -6.88
C ASN A 396 -4.08 28.84 -5.70
N GLY A 397 -3.52 27.63 -5.69
CA GLY A 397 -3.79 26.61 -4.66
C GLY A 397 -5.15 25.91 -4.75
N GLN A 398 -5.99 26.24 -5.73
CA GLN A 398 -7.29 25.58 -5.94
C GLN A 398 -7.23 24.56 -7.07
N CYS A 399 -7.76 23.36 -6.83
CA CYS A 399 -7.89 22.33 -7.87
C CYS A 399 -8.90 22.77 -8.93
N LYS A 400 -8.53 22.69 -10.22
CA LYS A 400 -9.35 23.12 -11.36
C LYS A 400 -9.71 21.99 -12.31
N ALA A 401 -8.81 21.03 -12.48
CA ALA A 401 -9.07 19.85 -13.32
C ALA A 401 -8.34 18.63 -12.76
N VAL A 402 -8.86 17.45 -13.02
CA VAL A 402 -8.32 16.18 -12.51
C VAL A 402 -8.31 15.12 -13.61
N GLY A 403 -7.27 14.29 -13.63
CA GLY A 403 -7.17 13.15 -14.53
C GLY A 403 -7.05 13.56 -15.99
N ALA A 404 -7.96 13.09 -16.84
CA ALA A 404 -7.91 13.39 -18.27
C ALA A 404 -8.09 14.88 -18.56
N GLU A 405 -8.93 15.58 -17.80
CA GLU A 405 -9.17 17.02 -17.94
C GLU A 405 -7.92 17.84 -17.62
N ALA A 406 -7.10 17.37 -16.66
CA ALA A 406 -5.88 18.06 -16.27
C ALA A 406 -4.77 18.00 -17.34
N VAL A 407 -4.90 17.12 -18.35
CA VAL A 407 -3.93 16.99 -19.44
C VAL A 407 -3.93 18.25 -20.31
N GLU A 408 -5.09 18.89 -20.48
CA GLU A 408 -5.27 20.10 -21.29
C GLU A 408 -4.52 21.32 -20.71
N TYR A 409 -4.14 21.27 -19.43
CA TYR A 409 -3.46 22.36 -18.72
C TYR A 409 -1.94 22.14 -18.58
N MET A 410 -1.38 21.04 -19.13
CA MET A 410 0.05 20.75 -18.99
C MET A 410 0.97 21.79 -19.63
N GLU A 411 0.48 22.50 -20.65
CA GLU A 411 1.23 23.52 -21.39
C GLU A 411 0.79 24.95 -21.03
N ASP A 412 -0.17 25.11 -20.12
CA ASP A 412 -0.70 26.39 -19.71
C ASP A 412 0.10 26.96 -18.52
N SER A 413 0.81 28.08 -18.76
CA SER A 413 1.65 28.74 -17.76
C SER A 413 0.89 29.34 -16.58
N PHE A 414 -0.45 29.43 -16.65
CA PHE A 414 -1.29 29.89 -15.55
C PHE A 414 -1.67 28.78 -14.55
N TYR A 415 -1.31 27.52 -14.85
CA TYR A 415 -1.67 26.36 -14.03
C TYR A 415 -0.43 25.59 -13.59
N ASP A 416 -0.47 25.14 -12.34
CA ASP A 416 0.51 24.23 -11.78
C ASP A 416 -0.05 22.81 -11.83
N VAL A 417 0.58 21.93 -12.62
CA VAL A 417 0.13 20.52 -12.72
C VAL A 417 0.88 19.63 -11.73
N ALA A 418 0.17 19.14 -10.72
CA ALA A 418 0.65 18.12 -9.81
C ALA A 418 0.69 16.76 -10.50
N LYS A 419 1.89 16.21 -10.69
CA LYS A 419 2.13 14.86 -11.23
C LYS A 419 3.13 14.10 -10.36
N TRP A 420 3.06 12.77 -10.37
CA TRP A 420 3.93 11.89 -9.59
C TRP A 420 3.93 12.19 -8.08
N PHE A 421 2.85 12.81 -7.57
CA PHE A 421 2.73 13.23 -6.17
C PHE A 421 2.82 12.05 -5.19
N LYS A 422 2.50 10.82 -5.64
CA LYS A 422 2.70 9.57 -4.89
C LYS A 422 4.13 9.41 -4.38
N LEU A 423 5.13 9.83 -5.17
CA LEU A 423 6.55 9.68 -4.82
C LEU A 423 6.96 10.59 -3.64
N HIS A 424 6.22 11.65 -3.36
CA HIS A 424 6.46 12.51 -2.18
C HIS A 424 6.18 11.79 -0.87
N LEU A 425 5.34 10.74 -0.89
CA LEU A 425 5.04 9.91 0.28
C LEU A 425 6.01 8.73 0.47
N HIS A 426 6.90 8.45 -0.49
CA HIS A 426 7.81 7.30 -0.40
C HIS A 426 8.71 7.42 0.83
N PRO A 427 8.74 6.40 1.72
CA PRO A 427 9.65 6.40 2.85
C PRO A 427 11.11 6.34 2.37
N PRO A 428 12.08 6.82 3.16
CA PRO A 428 13.50 6.78 2.78
C PRO A 428 14.01 5.39 2.38
N SER A 429 13.42 4.33 2.95
CA SER A 429 13.71 2.94 2.60
C SER A 429 13.37 2.58 1.15
N MET A 430 12.41 3.26 0.53
CA MET A 430 11.98 3.07 -0.86
C MET A 430 12.63 4.06 -1.85
N LYS A 431 13.33 5.08 -1.36
CA LYS A 431 14.04 6.03 -2.23
C LYS A 431 15.38 5.43 -2.65
N ARG A 432 15.42 4.68 -3.76
CA ARG A 432 16.68 4.20 -4.35
C ARG A 432 16.71 4.25 -5.88
N SER A 433 17.30 5.32 -6.39
CA SER A 433 18.38 5.22 -7.38
C SER A 433 19.23 6.49 -7.30
N ASN A 434 20.35 6.43 -6.57
CA ASN A 434 21.42 7.44 -6.69
C ASN A 434 22.22 7.28 -8.00
N GLN A 435 21.92 6.25 -8.79
CA GLN A 435 22.48 6.10 -10.13
C GLN A 435 21.69 6.97 -11.11
N LEU A 436 22.38 7.98 -11.63
CA LEU A 436 21.96 8.74 -12.80
C LEU A 436 21.63 7.75 -13.93
N PRO A 437 20.50 7.92 -14.63
CA PRO A 437 20.30 7.21 -15.88
C PRO A 437 21.46 7.54 -16.84
N PRO A 438 21.99 6.58 -17.62
CA PRO A 438 23.12 6.81 -18.52
C PRO A 438 22.85 7.83 -19.64
N TYR A 439 21.64 8.39 -19.73
CA TYR A 439 21.26 9.47 -20.64
C TYR A 439 21.23 10.87 -20.01
N ALA A 440 21.60 11.02 -18.73
CA ALA A 440 21.48 12.28 -17.98
C ALA A 440 22.62 13.30 -18.20
N SER A 441 23.50 13.14 -19.21
CA SER A 441 24.70 13.99 -19.34
C SER A 441 24.70 15.02 -20.49
N ILE A 442 23.55 15.41 -21.05
CA ILE A 442 23.55 16.42 -22.14
C ILE A 442 22.99 17.78 -21.72
N CYS A 443 22.20 17.87 -20.65
CA CYS A 443 21.54 19.13 -20.29
C CYS A 443 21.40 19.33 -18.78
N GLY A 444 22.49 19.40 -18.01
CA GLY A 444 22.60 20.08 -16.70
C GLY A 444 21.60 19.79 -15.57
N ALA A 445 20.57 18.98 -15.75
CA ALA A 445 19.55 18.63 -14.77
C ALA A 445 19.99 17.34 -14.08
N SER A 446 20.61 17.55 -12.93
CA SER A 446 21.15 16.52 -12.05
C SER A 446 20.02 15.81 -11.28
N SER A 447 19.94 14.49 -11.41
CA SER A 447 19.07 13.58 -10.64
C SER A 447 17.62 13.38 -11.14
N PHE A 448 17.05 12.21 -10.82
CA PHE A 448 15.61 11.95 -10.96
C PHE A 448 14.90 12.81 -9.91
N ASP A 449 14.63 14.06 -10.26
CA ASP A 449 13.93 14.98 -9.37
C ASP A 449 12.43 14.73 -9.43
N ILE A 450 11.86 14.41 -8.27
CA ILE A 450 10.41 14.34 -8.11
C ILE A 450 9.88 15.77 -8.32
N PRO A 451 8.96 16.00 -9.28
CA PRO A 451 8.42 17.34 -9.54
C PRO A 451 7.88 17.97 -8.25
N PRO A 452 8.16 19.26 -7.98
CA PRO A 452 7.63 19.93 -6.80
C PRO A 452 6.10 19.97 -6.87
N LEU A 453 5.47 20.00 -5.69
CA LEU A 453 4.02 20.21 -5.61
C LEU A 453 3.69 21.67 -5.96
N PRO A 454 2.49 21.94 -6.47
CA PRO A 454 2.01 23.30 -6.68
C PRO A 454 2.15 24.17 -5.42
N PRO A 455 2.41 25.48 -5.55
CA PRO A 455 2.51 26.40 -4.43
C PRO A 455 1.26 26.34 -3.55
N LEU A 456 1.46 26.34 -2.22
CA LEU A 456 0.39 26.29 -1.21
C LEU A 456 -0.40 24.96 -1.16
N VAL A 457 -0.04 23.96 -1.97
CA VAL A 457 -0.72 22.66 -2.01
C VAL A 457 0.13 21.60 -1.32
N THR A 458 -0.44 20.96 -0.30
CA THR A 458 0.21 19.83 0.39
C THR A 458 -0.07 18.52 -0.33
N VAL A 459 0.79 17.51 -0.16
CA VAL A 459 0.54 16.17 -0.72
C VAL A 459 -0.79 15.57 -0.24
N GLN A 460 -1.16 15.82 1.02
CA GLN A 460 -2.46 15.40 1.56
C GLN A 460 -3.62 16.10 0.83
N GLN A 461 -3.48 17.38 0.49
CA GLN A 461 -4.48 18.12 -0.29
C GLN A 461 -4.63 17.52 -1.69
N VAL A 462 -3.52 17.18 -2.37
CA VAL A 462 -3.57 16.53 -3.69
C VAL A 462 -4.33 15.20 -3.62
N TYR A 463 -4.05 14.35 -2.62
CA TYR A 463 -4.81 13.12 -2.41
C TYR A 463 -6.28 13.37 -2.08
N THR A 464 -6.58 14.41 -1.30
CA THR A 464 -7.94 14.78 -0.93
C THR A 464 -8.76 15.15 -2.17
N ASP A 465 -8.24 16.05 -3.01
CA ASP A 465 -8.93 16.49 -4.21
C ASP A 465 -9.06 15.36 -5.24
N PHE A 466 -8.03 14.53 -5.37
CA PHE A 466 -8.06 13.38 -6.27
C PHE A 466 -9.09 12.33 -5.84
N MET A 467 -9.09 11.93 -4.56
CA MET A 467 -10.05 10.96 -4.02
C MET A 467 -11.48 11.46 -4.13
N ARG A 468 -11.72 12.76 -3.88
CA ARG A 468 -13.04 13.38 -4.05
C ARG A 468 -13.52 13.22 -5.50
N TYR A 469 -12.69 13.62 -6.47
CA TYR A 469 -13.00 13.45 -7.88
C TYR A 469 -13.29 11.98 -8.25
N LEU A 470 -12.47 11.04 -7.78
CA LEU A 470 -12.68 9.62 -8.06
C LEU A 470 -14.02 9.12 -7.51
N MET A 471 -14.37 9.49 -6.27
CA MET A 471 -15.64 9.09 -5.64
C MET A 471 -16.86 9.69 -6.36
N GLU A 472 -16.82 10.97 -6.73
CA GLU A 472 -17.89 11.63 -7.51
C GLU A 472 -18.08 10.99 -8.90
N ASN A 473 -17.00 10.48 -9.51
CA ASN A 473 -17.10 9.72 -10.75
C ASN A 473 -17.68 8.32 -10.54
N VAL A 474 -17.36 7.65 -9.43
CA VAL A 474 -17.97 6.36 -9.07
C VAL A 474 -19.46 6.53 -8.85
N GLU A 475 -19.87 7.54 -8.08
CA GLU A 475 -21.27 7.88 -7.83
C GLU A 475 -22.04 8.05 -9.14
N ARG A 476 -21.58 8.96 -10.01
CA ARG A 476 -22.22 9.19 -11.32
C ARG A 476 -22.29 7.91 -12.17
N ALA A 477 -21.21 7.14 -12.20
CA ALA A 477 -21.19 5.88 -12.96
C ALA A 477 -22.14 4.83 -12.38
N PHE A 478 -22.25 4.75 -11.04
CA PHE A 478 -23.15 3.85 -10.34
C PHE A 478 -24.61 4.20 -10.63
N GLU A 479 -24.98 5.46 -10.49
CA GLU A 479 -26.33 5.96 -10.74
C GLU A 479 -26.79 5.72 -12.18
N GLN A 480 -25.88 5.85 -13.14
CA GLN A 480 -26.16 5.65 -14.56
C GLN A 480 -26.20 4.18 -14.97
N SER A 481 -25.41 3.32 -14.32
CA SER A 481 -25.24 1.92 -14.73
C SER A 481 -26.16 0.93 -14.01
N ILE A 482 -26.69 1.30 -12.84
CA ILE A 482 -27.52 0.41 -12.01
C ILE A 482 -28.97 0.91 -12.01
N PRO A 483 -29.96 0.05 -12.31
CA PRO A 483 -31.37 0.39 -12.18
C PRO A 483 -31.69 0.87 -10.76
N ASN A 484 -32.36 2.02 -10.64
CA ASN A 484 -32.61 2.70 -9.36
C ASN A 484 -31.32 3.07 -8.58
N GLY A 485 -30.21 3.29 -9.30
CA GLY A 485 -28.88 3.49 -8.76
C GLY A 485 -28.79 4.65 -7.78
N ALA A 486 -29.43 5.80 -8.05
CA ALA A 486 -29.43 6.96 -7.15
C ALA A 486 -30.03 6.66 -5.77
N ALA A 487 -31.18 5.98 -5.72
CA ALA A 487 -31.80 5.60 -4.45
C ALA A 487 -30.99 4.54 -3.70
N ILE A 488 -30.38 3.59 -4.43
CA ILE A 488 -29.50 2.57 -3.85
C ILE A 488 -28.24 3.21 -3.28
N TRP A 489 -27.60 4.12 -4.03
CA TRP A 489 -26.42 4.85 -3.62
C TRP A 489 -26.70 5.63 -2.34
N SER A 490 -27.72 6.49 -2.33
CA SER A 490 -28.10 7.27 -1.15
C SER A 490 -28.29 6.40 0.10
N ARG A 491 -28.93 5.24 -0.04
CA ARG A 491 -29.18 4.30 1.07
C ARG A 491 -27.91 3.59 1.57
N LEU A 492 -26.95 3.29 0.69
CA LEU A 492 -25.78 2.48 1.01
C LEU A 492 -24.49 3.29 1.18
N ARG A 493 -24.50 4.57 0.82
CA ARG A 493 -23.34 5.46 0.80
C ARG A 493 -22.62 5.53 2.14
N ASP A 494 -23.38 5.60 3.24
CA ASP A 494 -22.79 5.68 4.57
C ASP A 494 -22.32 4.31 5.07
N ALA A 495 -22.84 3.21 4.55
CA ALA A 495 -22.42 1.85 4.93
C ALA A 495 -21.37 1.26 3.97
N MET A 496 -20.95 2.03 2.97
CA MET A 496 -20.03 1.61 1.93
C MET A 496 -18.63 1.37 2.49
N ILE A 497 -18.02 0.27 2.06
CA ILE A 497 -16.63 -0.03 2.39
C ILE A 497 -15.75 0.60 1.32
N VAL A 498 -14.75 1.36 1.76
CA VAL A 498 -13.74 1.96 0.91
C VAL A 498 -12.42 1.24 1.13
N ILE A 499 -11.76 0.82 0.06
CA ILE A 499 -10.49 0.10 0.12
C ILE A 499 -9.45 0.92 -0.64
N LEU A 500 -8.31 1.20 0.00
CA LEU A 500 -7.18 1.85 -0.64
C LEU A 500 -6.05 0.84 -0.81
N THR A 501 -5.58 0.67 -2.05
CA THR A 501 -4.34 -0.08 -2.28
C THR A 501 -3.14 0.80 -1.94
N THR A 502 -2.08 0.20 -1.41
CA THR A 502 -0.82 0.90 -1.10
C THR A 502 0.39 0.08 -1.51
N PRO A 503 1.52 0.70 -1.86
CA PRO A 503 2.74 -0.03 -2.11
C PRO A 503 3.15 -0.86 -0.89
N ASN A 504 3.74 -2.04 -1.10
CA ASN A 504 4.12 -2.97 -0.03
C ASN A 504 5.07 -2.37 1.01
N GLY A 505 5.89 -1.40 0.59
CA GLY A 505 6.82 -0.68 1.47
C GLY A 505 6.19 0.49 2.23
N TRP A 506 4.95 0.88 1.95
CA TRP A 506 4.26 1.93 2.70
C TRP A 506 3.81 1.40 4.05
N ASP A 507 4.10 2.17 5.08
CA ASP A 507 3.68 1.87 6.43
C ASP A 507 2.52 2.78 6.86
N PHE A 508 2.21 2.72 8.14
CA PHE A 508 1.11 3.46 8.72
C PHE A 508 1.24 4.98 8.61
N THR A 509 2.46 5.51 8.46
CA THR A 509 2.71 6.93 8.30
C THR A 509 2.05 7.42 7.02
N GLN A 510 2.29 6.71 5.91
CA GLN A 510 1.65 7.04 4.63
C GLN A 510 0.15 6.71 4.67
N GLN A 511 -0.25 5.57 5.24
CA GLN A 511 -1.67 5.23 5.36
C GLN A 511 -2.46 6.23 6.22
N ALA A 512 -1.85 6.84 7.24
CA ALA A 512 -2.48 7.88 8.05
C ALA A 512 -2.73 9.16 7.23
N ILE A 513 -1.78 9.55 6.37
CA ILE A 513 -1.95 10.67 5.45
C ILE A 513 -3.11 10.36 4.47
N LEU A 514 -3.13 9.16 3.90
CA LEU A 514 -4.21 8.73 3.00
C LEU A 514 -5.57 8.67 3.70
N ARG A 515 -5.64 8.16 4.92
CA ARG A 515 -6.88 8.12 5.72
C ARG A 515 -7.41 9.52 5.99
N ASN A 516 -6.53 10.43 6.41
CA ASN A 516 -6.90 11.83 6.64
C ASN A 516 -7.34 12.52 5.34
N ALA A 517 -6.73 12.19 4.20
CA ALA A 517 -7.18 12.66 2.89
C ALA A 517 -8.57 12.10 2.53
N ALA A 518 -8.81 10.81 2.75
CA ALA A 518 -10.10 10.17 2.49
C ALA A 518 -11.24 10.77 3.35
N ILE A 519 -10.97 11.05 4.63
CA ILE A 519 -11.92 11.74 5.52
C ILE A 519 -12.23 13.15 4.98
N LYS A 520 -11.20 13.95 4.66
CA LYS A 520 -11.38 15.31 4.11
C LYS A 520 -12.04 15.33 2.73
N ALA A 521 -11.90 14.24 1.97
CA ALA A 521 -12.54 14.05 0.68
C ALA A 521 -13.99 13.57 0.82
N GLY A 522 -14.45 13.28 2.04
CA GLY A 522 -15.81 12.83 2.33
C GLY A 522 -16.07 11.37 1.97
N LEU A 523 -15.04 10.56 1.70
CA LEU A 523 -15.21 9.14 1.36
C LEU A 523 -15.82 8.36 2.53
N VAL A 524 -15.40 8.70 3.75
CA VAL A 524 -15.88 8.14 5.02
C VAL A 524 -15.91 9.25 6.09
N SER A 525 -16.77 9.14 7.09
CA SER A 525 -16.73 10.03 8.25
C SER A 525 -15.54 9.73 9.16
N GLU A 526 -15.09 10.71 9.93
CA GLU A 526 -13.97 10.54 10.87
C GLU A 526 -14.22 9.41 11.87
N GLU A 527 -15.45 9.35 12.41
CA GLU A 527 -15.88 8.34 13.38
C GLU A 527 -15.83 6.92 12.82
N ARG A 528 -16.15 6.76 11.53
CA ARG A 528 -16.28 5.46 10.87
C ARG A 528 -15.08 5.11 10.00
N ALA A 529 -14.07 5.97 9.94
CA ALA A 529 -12.91 5.77 9.07
C ALA A 529 -12.17 4.46 9.39
N TYR A 530 -12.14 4.02 10.65
CA TYR A 530 -11.48 2.76 11.00
C TYR A 530 -12.31 1.51 10.67
N ASP A 531 -13.63 1.66 10.58
CA ASP A 531 -14.59 0.57 10.31
C ASP A 531 -14.83 0.39 8.80
N LEU A 532 -14.84 1.50 8.06
CA LEU A 532 -15.20 1.52 6.65
C LEU A 532 -14.03 1.71 5.69
N LEU A 533 -12.89 2.22 6.16
CA LEU A 533 -11.68 2.36 5.33
C LEU A 533 -10.72 1.21 5.60
N GLU A 534 -10.51 0.40 4.57
CA GLU A 534 -9.56 -0.69 4.55
C GLU A 534 -8.33 -0.36 3.70
N PHE A 535 -7.20 -0.95 4.07
CA PHE A 535 -5.97 -0.87 3.29
C PHE A 535 -5.51 -2.27 2.94
N VAL A 536 -5.12 -2.47 1.69
CA VAL A 536 -4.50 -3.71 1.21
C VAL A 536 -3.25 -3.33 0.42
N THR A 537 -2.22 -4.19 0.40
CA THR A 537 -1.05 -3.90 -0.44
C THR A 537 -1.39 -4.13 -1.91
N GLU A 538 -0.79 -3.36 -2.81
CA GLU A 538 -0.91 -3.54 -4.27
C GLU A 538 -0.53 -4.97 -4.67
N GLY A 539 0.51 -5.53 -4.05
CA GLY A 539 0.90 -6.92 -4.25
C GLY A 539 -0.16 -7.93 -3.80
N GLU A 540 -0.74 -7.78 -2.60
CA GLU A 540 -1.75 -8.71 -2.08
C GLU A 540 -3.03 -8.64 -2.91
N ALA A 541 -3.49 -7.43 -3.25
CA ALA A 541 -4.62 -7.24 -4.15
C ALA A 541 -4.36 -7.90 -5.52
N SER A 542 -3.17 -7.71 -6.08
CA SER A 542 -2.80 -8.32 -7.36
C SER A 542 -2.77 -9.85 -7.31
N VAL A 543 -2.43 -10.47 -6.19
CA VAL A 543 -2.54 -11.93 -6.01
C VAL A 543 -3.99 -12.39 -6.17
N HIS A 544 -4.93 -11.72 -5.50
CA HIS A 544 -6.36 -12.03 -5.61
C HIS A 544 -6.88 -11.86 -7.05
N TYR A 545 -6.39 -10.85 -7.76
CA TYR A 545 -6.69 -10.64 -9.17
C TYR A 545 -6.17 -11.81 -10.03
N VAL A 546 -4.88 -12.16 -9.90
CA VAL A 546 -4.27 -13.25 -10.67
C VAL A 546 -4.95 -14.59 -10.37
N LEU A 547 -5.34 -14.86 -9.13
CA LEU A 547 -6.06 -16.09 -8.78
C LEU A 547 -7.45 -16.17 -9.39
N ALA A 548 -8.13 -15.03 -9.55
CA ALA A 548 -9.44 -14.99 -10.18
C ALA A 548 -9.37 -15.18 -11.69
N TYR A 549 -8.33 -14.64 -12.35
CA TYR A 549 -8.26 -14.54 -13.82
C TYR A 549 -7.18 -15.40 -14.50
N SER A 550 -6.31 -16.07 -13.74
CA SER A 550 -5.35 -17.01 -14.34
C SER A 550 -6.06 -18.24 -14.92
N LEU A 551 -5.62 -18.66 -16.10
CA LEU A 551 -6.14 -19.84 -16.81
C LEU A 551 -5.95 -21.14 -16.00
N SER A 552 -4.93 -21.18 -15.13
CA SER A 552 -4.60 -22.31 -14.28
C SER A 552 -4.83 -21.94 -12.81
N LYS A 553 -6.00 -22.25 -12.26
CA LYS A 553 -6.32 -22.00 -10.83
C LYS A 553 -5.49 -22.82 -9.84
N THR A 554 -4.60 -23.68 -10.33
CA THR A 554 -3.80 -24.64 -9.55
C THR A 554 -2.37 -24.19 -9.29
N TRP A 555 -1.98 -22.98 -9.72
CA TRP A 555 -0.60 -22.53 -9.53
C TRP A 555 -0.26 -22.33 -8.05
N LEU A 556 -1.24 -21.95 -7.21
CA LEU A 556 -1.04 -21.70 -5.78
C LEU A 556 -1.55 -22.87 -4.94
N ALA A 557 -0.66 -23.46 -4.14
CA ALA A 557 -0.97 -24.51 -3.17
C ALA A 557 -0.47 -24.09 -1.77
N PRO A 558 -0.95 -24.68 -0.66
CA PRO A 558 -0.42 -24.40 0.67
C PRO A 558 1.11 -24.59 0.74
N ASN A 559 1.80 -23.71 1.47
CA ASN A 559 3.27 -23.66 1.61
C ASN A 559 4.01 -23.40 0.27
N THR A 560 3.43 -22.58 -0.60
CA THR A 560 4.07 -22.19 -1.86
C THR A 560 4.70 -20.81 -1.70
N LEU A 561 6.03 -20.76 -1.72
CA LEU A 561 6.74 -19.48 -1.79
C LEU A 561 6.71 -18.92 -3.23
N PHE A 562 6.16 -17.72 -3.39
CA PHE A 562 6.09 -17.00 -4.65
C PHE A 562 6.47 -15.51 -4.50
N ALA A 563 6.94 -14.91 -5.58
CA ALA A 563 7.20 -13.46 -5.63
C ALA A 563 6.09 -12.74 -6.39
N VAL A 564 5.74 -11.54 -5.96
CA VAL A 564 4.92 -10.59 -6.71
C VAL A 564 5.81 -9.43 -7.13
N ILE A 565 5.85 -9.16 -8.43
CA ILE A 565 6.59 -8.08 -9.07
C ILE A 565 5.56 -7.15 -9.70
N ASP A 566 5.23 -6.08 -8.99
CA ASP A 566 4.40 -5.01 -9.53
C ASP A 566 5.29 -4.03 -10.30
N ALA A 567 5.35 -4.22 -11.61
CA ALA A 567 6.07 -3.35 -12.52
C ALA A 567 5.11 -2.27 -13.04
N GLY A 568 5.01 -1.17 -12.31
CA GLY A 568 4.19 0.00 -12.64
C GLY A 568 4.79 0.89 -13.74
N GLY A 569 4.18 2.05 -13.96
CA GLY A 569 4.63 3.00 -14.99
C GLY A 569 5.93 3.75 -14.65
N SER A 570 6.25 3.88 -13.36
CA SER A 570 7.41 4.63 -12.88
C SER A 570 8.10 4.00 -11.66
N THR A 571 7.50 2.97 -11.06
CA THR A 571 7.98 2.29 -9.86
C THR A 571 7.88 0.79 -10.09
N VAL A 572 8.79 0.04 -9.47
CA VAL A 572 8.73 -1.42 -9.45
C VAL A 572 8.84 -1.86 -8.01
N ASP A 573 7.82 -2.57 -7.53
CA ASP A 573 7.75 -3.11 -6.19
C ASP A 573 7.79 -4.64 -6.24
N SER A 574 8.68 -5.23 -5.46
CA SER A 574 8.90 -6.69 -5.44
C SER A 574 8.76 -7.22 -4.02
N THR A 575 7.94 -8.24 -3.80
CA THR A 575 7.71 -8.82 -2.46
C THR A 575 7.55 -10.34 -2.54
N LEU A 576 8.03 -11.05 -1.52
CA LEU A 576 7.81 -12.48 -1.34
C LEU A 576 6.56 -12.73 -0.51
N TYR A 577 5.84 -13.78 -0.89
CA TYR A 577 4.65 -14.29 -0.24
C TYR A 577 4.79 -15.81 -0.09
N ASP A 578 4.28 -16.33 1.01
CA ASP A 578 4.17 -17.77 1.32
C ASP A 578 2.69 -18.10 1.61
#